data_AF-A0A0F2RQW8-F1
#
_entry.id   AF-A0A0F2RQW8-F1
#
_cell.length_a   1.000
_cell.length_b   1.000
_cell.length_c   1.000
_cell.angle_alpha   90.00
_cell.angle_beta   90.00
_cell.angle_gamma   90.00
#
_symmetry.space_group_name_H-M   'P 1'
#
loop_
_entity.id
_entity.type
_entity.pdbx_description
1 polymer ?
#
loop_
_entity_poly.entity_id
_entity_poly.type
_entity_poly.pdbx_seq_one_letter_code
_entity_poly.pdbx_strand_id
1 'polypeptide(L)' 'FDVARYGDRIECTLSAQSFLHRQVRSMVGSLVEIGRGKRDAAWLLDILAAADRTACGPVSPPDGLFLEKVDYD' A
#
# COMPACT_ATOMS: atom_id res chain seq x y z
N PHE A 1 -4.79 -7.10 5.04
CA PHE A 1 -3.64 -6.18 4.96
C PHE A 1 -2.94 -6.31 6.29
N ASP A 2 -1.78 -6.92 6.31
CA ASP A 2 -0.98 -7.09 7.52
C ASP A 2 0.26 -6.20 7.46
N VAL A 3 0.68 -5.66 8.61
CA VAL A 3 1.88 -4.82 8.72
C VAL A 3 2.70 -5.33 9.89
N ALA A 4 3.92 -5.77 9.61
CA ALA A 4 4.85 -6.26 10.60
C ALA A 4 6.18 -5.51 10.52
N ARG A 5 6.84 -5.36 11.68
CA ARG A 5 8.18 -4.78 11.78
C ARG A 5 9.18 -5.88 12.14
N TYR A 6 10.24 -5.97 11.36
CA TYR A 6 11.38 -6.87 11.56
C TYR A 6 12.65 -6.02 11.66
N GLY A 7 13.01 -5.63 12.88
CA GLY A 7 14.11 -4.69 13.11
C GLY A 7 13.85 -3.33 12.47
N ASP A 8 14.66 -2.97 11.48
CA ASP A 8 14.57 -1.74 10.69
C ASP A 8 13.65 -1.86 9.46
N ARG A 9 13.24 -3.09 9.09
CA ARG A 9 12.34 -3.36 7.97
C ARG A 9 10.88 -3.35 8.40
N ILE A 10 10.02 -2.76 7.57
CA ILE A 10 8.56 -2.87 7.68
C ILE A 10 8.08 -3.67 6.46
N GLU A 11 7.35 -4.74 6.71
CA GLU A 11 6.71 -5.55 5.67
C GLU A 11 5.20 -5.28 5.67
N CYS A 12 4.63 -5.19 4.46
CA CYS A 12 3.20 -5.02 4.24
C CYS A 12 2.71 -6.18 3.38
N THR A 13 1.91 -7.07 3.95
CA THR A 13 1.36 -8.24 3.25
C THR A 13 -0.08 -7.98 2.84
N LEU A 14 -0.37 -8.15 1.55
CA LEU A 14 -1.68 -7.94 0.95
C LEU A 14 -2.12 -9.19 0.19
N SER A 15 -3.38 -9.58 0.39
CA SER A 15 -4.02 -10.70 -0.30
C SER A 15 -5.37 -10.25 -0.85
N ALA A 16 -5.64 -10.55 -2.12
CA ALA A 16 -6.89 -10.26 -2.80
C ALA A 16 -7.06 -11.20 -3.98
N GLN A 17 -8.29 -11.36 -4.48
CA GLN A 17 -8.58 -12.15 -5.70
C GLN A 17 -7.89 -11.57 -6.93
N SER A 18 -7.77 -10.25 -7.00
CA SER A 18 -7.07 -9.55 -8.08
C SER A 18 -6.62 -8.18 -7.60
N PHE A 19 -5.63 -7.60 -8.30
CA PHE A 19 -5.15 -6.24 -8.08
C PHE A 19 -5.15 -5.46 -9.39
N LEU A 20 -5.53 -4.18 -9.32
CA LEU A 20 -5.39 -3.25 -10.45
C LEU A 20 -3.91 -2.94 -10.71
N HIS A 21 -3.62 -2.44 -11.92
CA HIS A 21 -2.27 -2.06 -12.29
C HIS A 21 -1.69 -1.05 -11.27
N ARG A 22 -0.59 -1.45 -10.60
CA ARG A 22 0.12 -0.68 -9.56
C ARG A 22 -0.71 -0.39 -8.28
N GLN A 23 -1.82 -1.07 -8.02
CA GLN A 23 -2.67 -0.84 -6.84
C GLN A 23 -1.88 -0.97 -5.53
N VAL A 24 -1.19 -2.10 -5.33
CA VAL A 24 -0.39 -2.37 -4.14
C VAL A 24 0.64 -1.27 -3.88
N ARG A 25 1.38 -0.88 -4.92
CA ARG A 25 2.43 0.16 -4.83
C ARG A 25 1.87 1.55 -4.53
N SER A 26 0.68 1.88 -5.04
CA SER A 26 -0.02 3.12 -4.70
C SER A 26 -0.51 3.12 -3.25
N MET A 27 -1.06 2.01 -2.75
CA MET A 27 -1.49 1.88 -1.36
C MET A 27 -0.31 2.01 -0.39
N VAL A 28 0.76 1.26 -0.62
CA VAL A 28 1.98 1.33 0.21
C VAL A 28 2.60 2.72 0.17
N GLY A 29 2.63 3.37 -1.01
CA GLY A 29 3.09 4.74 -1.17
C GLY A 29 2.34 5.76 -0.29
N SER A 30 1.00 5.69 -0.28
CA SER A 30 0.17 6.53 0.60
C SER A 30 0.44 6.26 2.08
N LEU A 31 0.53 4.98 2.48
CA LEU A 31 0.80 4.60 3.88
C LEU A 31 2.18 5.07 4.35
N VAL A 32 3.19 5.08 3.47
CA VAL A 32 4.52 5.61 3.80
C VAL A 32 4.47 7.10 4.10
N GLU A 33 3.67 7.89 3.37
CA GLU A 33 3.52 9.32 3.65
C GLU A 33 2.86 9.57 5.01
N ILE A 34 1.91 8.70 5.40
CA ILE A 34 1.28 8.71 6.74
C ILE A 34 2.31 8.31 7.81
N GLY A 35 3.03 7.21 7.61
CA GLY A 35 4.06 6.74 8.55
C GLY A 35 5.22 7.71 8.75
N ARG A 36 5.46 8.59 7.77
CA ARG A 36 6.43 9.70 7.86
C ARG A 36 5.86 10.99 8.47
N GLY A 37 4.57 11.02 8.79
CA GLY A 37 3.88 12.19 9.35
C GLY A 37 3.61 13.32 8.35
N LYS A 38 3.73 13.07 7.05
CA LYS A 38 3.46 14.09 6.01
C LYS A 38 1.97 14.22 5.67
N ARG A 39 1.20 13.17 5.95
CA ARG A 39 -0.26 13.12 5.81
C ARG A 39 -0.83 12.51 7.08
N ASP A 40 -2.02 12.94 7.48
CA ASP A 40 -2.74 12.29 8.56
C ASP A 40 -3.36 10.97 8.09
N ALA A 41 -3.82 10.15 9.04
CA ALA A 41 -4.48 8.89 8.72
C ALA A 41 -5.87 9.09 8.07
N ALA A 42 -6.53 10.21 8.32
CA ALA A 42 -7.86 10.51 7.78
C ALA A 42 -7.82 10.73 6.26
N TRP A 43 -6.70 11.25 5.73
CA TRP A 43 -6.45 11.39 4.30
C TRP A 43 -6.62 10.08 3.52
N LEU A 44 -6.36 8.93 4.15
CA LEU A 44 -6.60 7.64 3.50
C LEU A 44 -8.08 7.40 3.20
N LEU A 45 -8.99 7.89 4.05
CA LEU A 45 -10.43 7.84 3.81
C LEU A 45 -10.82 8.75 2.64
N ASP A 46 -10.20 9.93 2.54
CA ASP A 46 -10.43 10.85 1.43
C ASP A 46 -9.99 10.23 0.09
N ILE A 47 -8.84 9.55 0.05
CA ILE A 47 -8.37 8.82 -1.14
C ILE A 47 -9.39 7.78 -1.57
N LEU A 48 -9.90 6.99 -0.62
CA LEU A 48 -10.87 5.93 -0.91
C LEU A 48 -12.19 6.52 -1.41
N ALA A 49 -12.68 7.60 -0.79
CA ALA A 49 -13.91 8.29 -1.18
C ALA A 49 -13.79 8.95 -2.56
N ALA A 50 -12.61 9.50 -2.89
CA ALA A 50 -12.37 10.13 -4.19
C ALA A 50 -12.41 9.14 -5.36
N ALA A 51 -12.13 7.85 -5.11
CA ALA A 51 -11.99 6.81 -6.14
C ALA A 51 -11.06 7.23 -7.30
N ASP A 52 -10.12 8.13 -7.01
CA ASP A 52 -9.20 8.72 -7.97
C ASP A 52 -7.76 8.41 -7.58
N ARG A 53 -7.06 7.78 -8.51
CA ARG A 53 -5.65 7.43 -8.36
C ARG A 53 -4.76 8.65 -8.14
N THR A 54 -5.11 9.82 -8.67
CA THR A 54 -4.31 11.04 -8.50
C THR A 54 -4.30 11.55 -7.06
N ALA A 55 -5.29 11.15 -6.25
CA ALA A 55 -5.35 11.46 -4.83
C ALA A 55 -4.37 10.64 -3.98
N CYS A 56 -3.91 9.49 -4.48
CA CYS A 56 -2.94 8.64 -3.79
C CYS A 56 -1.58 9.32 -3.62
N GLY A 57 -0.80 8.83 -2.65
CA GLY A 57 0.60 9.16 -2.50
C GLY A 57 1.46 8.70 -3.68
N PRO A 58 2.75 9.08 -3.68
CA PRO A 58 3.70 8.66 -4.70
C PRO A 58 3.75 7.13 -4.79
N VAL A 59 3.75 6.59 -6.01
CA VAL A 59 3.84 5.15 -6.22
C VAL A 59 5.16 4.65 -5.64
N SER A 60 5.11 3.71 -4.70
CA SER A 60 6.33 3.15 -4.09
C SER A 60 7.24 2.53 -5.16
N PRO A 61 8.58 2.46 -4.99
CA PRO A 61 9.46 1.78 -5.94
C PRO A 61 9.07 0.31 -6.19
N PRO A 62 9.37 -0.27 -7.38
CA PRO A 62 8.99 -1.64 -7.70
C PRO A 62 9.81 -2.68 -6.93
N ASP A 63 11.05 -2.35 -6.57
CA ASP A 63 12.06 -3.32 -6.10
C ASP A 63 11.73 -3.95 -4.74
N GLY A 64 10.80 -3.36 -3.99
CA GLY A 64 10.31 -3.88 -2.71
C GLY A 64 9.04 -4.73 -2.81
N LEU A 65 8.45 -4.89 -3.99
CA LEU A 65 7.24 -5.69 -4.19
C LEU A 65 7.59 -7.06 -4.79
N PHE A 66 7.16 -8.13 -4.12
CA PHE A 66 7.28 -9.50 -4.60
C PHE A 66 5.97 -10.27 -4.39
N LEU A 67 5.70 -11.25 -5.24
CA LEU A 67 4.59 -12.18 -5.08
C LEU A 67 5.00 -13.26 -4.08
N GLU A 68 4.29 -13.36 -2.96
CA GLU A 68 4.61 -14.31 -1.90
C GLU A 68 3.85 -15.64 -2.07
N LYS A 69 2.56 -15.59 -2.41
CA LYS A 69 1.69 -16.77 -2.44
C LYS A 69 0.60 -16.64 -3.50
N VAL A 70 0.19 -17.77 -4.07
CA VAL A 70 -1.04 -17.93 -4.85
C VAL A 70 -1.83 -19.08 -4.23
N ASP A 71 -3.08 -18.82 -3.84
CA ASP A 71 -3.98 -19.84 -3.31
C ASP A 71 -4.69 -20.58 -4.46
N TYR A 72 -4.81 -21.90 -4.32
CA TYR A 72 -5.55 -22.80 -5.21
C TYR A 72 -6.55 -23.62 -4.38
N ASP A 73 -7.59 -24.13 -5.04
CA ASP A 73 -8.58 -25.03 -4.44
C ASP A 73 -8.08 -26.49 -4.36
#